data_AF-A0A0G1JQY1-F1
#
_entry.id   AF-A0A0G1JQY1-F1
#
_cell.length_a   1.000
_cell.length_b   1.000
_cell.length_c   1.000
_cell.angle_alpha   90.00
_cell.angle_beta   90.00
_cell.angle_gamma   90.00
#
_symmetry.space_group_name_H-M   'P 1'
#
loop_
_entity.id
_entity.type
_entity.pdbx_description
1 polymer ?
#
loop_
_entity_poly.entity_id
_entity_poly.type
_entity_poly.pdbx_seq_one_letter_code
_entity_poly.pdbx_strand_id
1 'polypeptide(L)'
;MRTYYTFEEHLKESLKDPEFRKVWEDSEVEYQLACQLIEKRLARKMSQRQLAKKAKTTQSVICHIETMDANPSLFLLKKIASALNTTIHITL
;
A
#
# COMPACT_ATOMS: atom_id res chain seq x y z
N MET A 1 14.36 7.18 34.25
CA MET A 1 13.10 7.55 33.58
C MET A 1 13.23 7.25 32.10
N ARG A 2 12.29 6.52 31.48
CA ARG A 2 12.25 6.39 30.02
C ARG A 2 11.74 7.72 29.45
N THR A 3 12.57 8.38 28.64
CA THR A 3 12.28 9.67 27.99
C THR A 3 11.81 9.52 26.55
N TYR A 4 11.53 8.30 26.10
CA TYR A 4 11.19 7.99 24.72
C TYR A 4 9.79 7.38 24.66
N TYR A 5 8.95 8.01 23.85
CA TYR A 5 7.63 7.53 23.47
C TYR A 5 7.73 6.97 22.06
N THR A 6 7.46 5.67 21.93
CA THR A 6 7.60 4.96 20.67
C THR A 6 6.32 5.02 19.84
N PHE A 7 6.44 4.77 18.53
CA PHE A 7 5.27 4.62 17.66
C PHE A 7 4.37 3.47 18.12
N GLU A 8 4.95 2.35 18.56
CA GLU A 8 4.16 1.20 19.05
C GLU A 8 3.34 1.55 20.30
N GLU A 9 3.95 2.29 21.25
CA GLU A 9 3.23 2.81 22.41
C GLU A 9 2.13 3.79 21.99
N HIS A 10 2.41 4.68 21.01
CA HIS A 10 1.40 5.60 20.49
C HIS A 10 0.23 4.89 19.84
N LEU A 11 0.52 3.96 18.93
CA LEU A 11 -0.50 3.19 18.23
C LEU A 11 -1.36 2.40 19.22
N LYS A 12 -0.75 1.78 20.23
CA LYS A 12 -1.48 1.03 21.26
C LYS A 12 -2.44 1.91 22.04
N GLU A 13 -2.04 3.14 22.36
CA GLU A 13 -2.92 4.12 23.01
C GLU A 13 -4.03 4.61 22.07
N SER A 14 -3.72 4.95 20.82
CA SER A 14 -4.71 5.39 19.82
C SER A 14 -5.75 4.31 19.51
N LEU A 15 -5.36 3.03 19.46
CA LEU A 15 -6.26 1.90 19.24
C LEU A 15 -7.24 1.64 20.40
N LYS A 16 -7.13 2.35 21.52
CA LYS A 16 -8.14 2.31 22.59
C LYS A 16 -9.39 3.10 22.22
N ASP A 17 -9.28 4.09 21.34
CA ASP A 17 -10.43 4.81 20.79
C ASP A 17 -11.14 3.92 19.74
N PRO A 18 -12.41 3.56 19.95
CA PRO A 18 -13.17 2.73 19.01
C PRO A 18 -13.30 3.34 17.61
N GLU A 19 -13.42 4.66 17.49
CA GLU A 19 -13.56 5.33 16.19
C GLU A 19 -12.25 5.24 15.40
N PHE A 20 -11.12 5.53 16.06
CA PHE A 20 -9.80 5.36 15.46
C PHE A 20 -9.53 3.91 15.06
N ARG A 21 -9.82 2.96 15.96
CA ARG A 21 -9.62 1.53 15.70
C ARG A 21 -10.38 1.08 14.46
N LYS A 22 -11.64 1.47 14.33
CA LYS A 22 -12.47 1.10 13.19
C LYS A 22 -11.86 1.58 11.88
N VAL A 23 -11.49 2.86 11.79
CA VAL A 23 -10.85 3.41 10.58
C VAL A 23 -9.51 2.74 10.29
N TRP A 24 -8.73 2.43 11.34
CA TRP A 24 -7.46 1.72 11.21
C TRP A 24 -7.66 0.32 10.61
N GLU A 25 -8.55 -0.48 11.20
CA GLU A 25 -8.87 -1.84 10.75
C GLU A 25 -9.48 -1.85 9.34
N ASP A 26 -10.36 -0.90 9.03
CA ASP A 26 -10.99 -0.76 7.71
C ASP A 26 -9.96 -0.44 6.61
N SER A 27 -8.81 0.16 6.94
CA SER A 27 -7.73 0.52 6.00
C SER A 27 -6.66 -0.56 5.76
N GLU A 28 -6.76 -1.69 6.47
CA GLU A 28 -5.73 -2.73 6.47
C GLU A 28 -5.49 -3.29 5.06
N VAL A 29 -6.54 -3.45 4.25
CA VAL A 29 -6.45 -4.01 2.90
C VAL A 29 -5.63 -3.10 1.98
N GLU A 30 -5.91 -1.79 2.00
CA GLU A 30 -5.20 -0.77 1.24
C GLU A 30 -3.74 -0.67 1.70
N TYR A 31 -3.50 -0.74 3.01
CA TYR A 31 -2.15 -0.76 3.57
C TYR A 31 -1.34 -1.96 3.06
N GLN A 32 -1.89 -3.16 3.16
CA GLN A 32 -1.22 -4.38 2.69
C GLN A 32 -0.94 -4.33 1.18
N LEU A 33 -1.88 -3.81 0.39
CA LEU A 33 -1.69 -3.61 -1.04
C LEU A 33 -0.53 -2.64 -1.32
N ALA A 34 -0.50 -1.49 -0.64
CA ALA A 34 0.54 -0.48 -0.79
C ALA A 34 1.93 -1.05 -0.45
N CYS A 35 2.06 -1.71 0.71
CA CYS A 35 3.30 -2.33 1.14
C CYS A 35 3.83 -3.36 0.13
N GLN A 36 2.97 -4.30 -0.31
CA GLN A 36 3.37 -5.31 -1.29
C GLN A 36 3.76 -4.69 -2.63
N LEU A 37 3.03 -3.67 -3.09
CA LEU A 37 3.35 -3.00 -4.35
C LEU A 37 4.71 -2.30 -4.29
N ILE A 38 4.99 -1.56 -3.21
CA ILE A 38 6.26 -0.89 -2.98
C ILE A 38 7.40 -1.91 -2.93
N GLU A 39 7.23 -2.99 -2.15
CA GLU A 39 8.23 -4.05 -2.02
C GLU A 39 8.58 -4.65 -3.39
N LYS A 40 7.58 -5.08 -4.17
CA LYS A 40 7.81 -5.68 -5.50
C LYS A 40 8.42 -4.69 -6.48
N ARG A 41 8.00 -3.41 -6.43
CA ARG A 41 8.57 -2.36 -7.27
C ARG A 41 10.05 -2.14 -6.95
N LEU A 42 10.41 -2.06 -5.68
CA LEU A 42 11.80 -1.88 -5.22
C LEU A 42 12.67 -3.11 -5.51
N ALA A 43 12.14 -4.32 -5.32
CA ALA A 43 12.82 -5.57 -5.68
C ALA A 43 13.20 -5.62 -7.16
N ARG A 44 12.39 -5.00 -8.02
CA ARG A 44 12.67 -4.85 -9.46
C ARG A 44 13.41 -3.58 -9.83
N LYS A 45 13.89 -2.81 -8.86
CA LYS A 45 14.63 -1.54 -9.03
C LYS A 45 13.91 -0.55 -9.94
N MET A 46 12.58 -0.48 -9.85
CA MET A 46 11.76 0.42 -10.66
C MET A 46 11.38 1.68 -9.87
N SER A 47 11.47 2.84 -10.51
CA SER A 47 10.78 4.05 -10.03
C SER A 47 9.28 3.97 -10.31
N GLN A 48 8.48 4.78 -9.61
CA GLN A 48 7.03 4.87 -9.87
C GLN A 48 6.74 5.25 -11.34
N ARG A 49 7.54 6.15 -11.94
CA ARG A 49 7.42 6.53 -13.37
C ARG A 49 7.69 5.35 -14.31
N GLN A 50 8.70 4.54 -14.01
CA GLN A 50 9.03 3.36 -14.83
C GLN A 50 7.93 2.30 -14.75
N LEU A 51 7.42 2.03 -13.55
CA LEU A 51 6.30 1.12 -13.36
C LEU A 51 5.06 1.62 -14.10
N ALA A 52 4.70 2.90 -13.94
CA ALA A 52 3.57 3.51 -14.62
C ALA A 52 3.65 3.36 -16.14
N LYS A 53 4.82 3.64 -16.73
CA LYS A 53 5.05 3.48 -18.17
C LYS A 53 4.82 2.04 -18.64
N LYS A 54 5.34 1.05 -17.90
CA LYS A 54 5.14 -0.37 -18.23
C LYS A 54 3.68 -0.81 -18.06
N ALA A 55 3.03 -0.36 -17.00
CA ALA A 55 1.63 -0.67 -16.71
C ALA A 55 0.64 0.16 -17.55
N LYS A 56 1.13 1.00 -18.48
CA LYS A 56 0.33 1.91 -19.30
C LYS A 56 -0.66 2.72 -18.44
N THR A 57 -0.12 3.39 -17.42
CA THR A 57 -0.82 4.29 -16.50
C THR A 57 0.07 5.50 -16.17
N THR A 58 -0.37 6.39 -15.27
CA THR A 58 0.40 7.57 -14.84
C THR A 58 1.16 7.31 -13.54
N GLN A 59 2.22 8.08 -13.30
CA GLN A 59 2.95 7.98 -12.03
C GLN A 59 2.10 8.44 -10.84
N SER A 60 1.20 9.41 -11.03
CA SER A 60 0.25 9.81 -9.99
C SER A 60 -0.66 8.64 -9.60
N VAL A 61 -1.18 7.85 -10.54
CA VAL A 61 -1.99 6.66 -10.22
C VAL A 61 -1.19 5.65 -9.39
N ILE A 62 0.07 5.39 -9.74
CA ILE A 62 0.94 4.52 -8.92
C ILE A 62 1.16 5.12 -7.52
N CYS A 63 1.39 6.43 -7.44
CA CYS A 63 1.56 7.13 -6.16
C CYS A 63 0.33 6.98 -5.26
N HIS A 64 -0.88 7.26 -5.75
CA HIS A 64 -2.09 7.16 -4.93
C HIS A 64 -2.31 5.73 -4.40
N ILE A 65 -1.98 4.70 -5.18
CA ILE A 65 -2.04 3.30 -4.69
C ILE A 65 -1.01 3.08 -3.57
N GLU A 66 0.23 3.56 -3.75
CA GLU A 66 1.29 3.41 -2.75
C GLU A 66 1.07 4.25 -1.48
N THR A 67 0.20 5.25 -1.53
CA THR A 67 -0.16 6.10 -0.37
C THR A 67 -1.54 5.80 0.18
N MET A 68 -2.17 4.67 -0.20
CA MET A 68 -3.51 4.25 0.25
C MET A 68 -4.64 5.25 -0.09
N ASP A 69 -4.41 6.12 -1.08
CA ASP A 69 -5.32 7.18 -1.52
C ASP A 69 -6.03 6.80 -2.84
N ALA A 70 -6.14 5.50 -3.11
CA ALA A 70 -6.81 4.99 -4.29
C ALA A 70 -7.50 3.66 -4.01
N ASN A 71 -8.63 3.46 -4.69
CA ASN A 71 -9.29 2.16 -4.82
C ASN A 71 -9.07 1.63 -6.26
N PRO A 72 -7.93 0.97 -6.54
CA PRO A 72 -7.61 0.52 -7.89
C PRO A 72 -8.50 -0.65 -8.31
N SER A 73 -9.00 -0.60 -9.55
CA SER A 73 -9.72 -1.74 -10.11
C SER A 73 -8.82 -2.97 -10.26
N LEU A 74 -9.41 -4.17 -10.18
CA LEU A 74 -8.69 -5.42 -10.46
C LEU A 74 -8.02 -5.42 -11.84
N PHE A 75 -8.61 -4.73 -12.83
CA PHE A 75 -8.00 -4.57 -14.15
C PHE A 75 -6.68 -3.79 -14.09
N LEU A 76 -6.65 -2.68 -13.35
CA LEU A 76 -5.42 -1.92 -13.15
C LEU A 76 -4.37 -2.74 -12.39
N LEU A 77 -4.79 -3.44 -11.34
CA LEU A 77 -3.89 -4.33 -10.59
C LEU A 77 -3.29 -5.41 -11.49
N LYS A 78 -4.07 -6.03 -12.39
CA LYS A 78 -3.55 -7.00 -13.38
C LYS A 78 -2.50 -6.39 -14.30
N LYS A 79 -2.70 -5.15 -14.77
CA LYS A 79 -1.69 -4.44 -15.60
C LYS A 79 -0.41 -4.16 -14.83
N ILE A 80 -0.54 -3.75 -13.56
CA ILE A 80 0.60 -3.51 -12.66
C ILE A 80 1.36 -4.83 -12.40
N ALA A 81 0.64 -5.92 -12.11
CA ALA A 81 1.22 -7.23 -11.88
C ALA A 81 1.99 -7.72 -13.11
N SER A 82 1.41 -7.56 -14.31
CA SER A 82 2.09 -7.86 -15.58
C SER A 82 3.34 -7.00 -15.78
N ALA A 83 3.28 -5.69 -15.50
CA ALA A 83 4.44 -4.79 -15.58
C ALA A 83 5.58 -5.15 -14.62
N LEU A 84 5.22 -5.73 -13.48
CA LEU A 84 6.14 -6.26 -12.46
C LEU A 84 6.53 -7.71 -12.72
N ASN A 85 6.04 -8.39 -13.77
CA ASN A 85 6.16 -9.84 -13.96
C ASN A 85 5.87 -10.61 -12.66
N THR A 86 4.70 -10.39 -12.07
CA THR A 86 4.18 -11.08 -10.89
C THR A 86 2.71 -11.45 -11.11
N THR A 87 2.17 -12.28 -10.22
CA THR A 87 0.76 -12.65 -10.17
C THR A 87 0.07 -12.02 -8.96
N ILE A 88 -1.25 -11.93 -9.03
CA ILE A 88 -2.11 -11.53 -7.90
C ILE A 88 -2.65 -12.81 -7.26
N HIS A 89 -2.55 -12.91 -5.94
CA HIS A 89 -3.18 -13.94 -5.13
C HIS A 89 -4.23 -13.27 -4.23
N ILE A 90 -5.44 -13.83 -4.17
CA ILE A 90 -6.53 -13.32 -3.32
C ILE A 90 -7.01 -14.47 -2.44
N THR A 91 -7.13 -14.23 -1.14
CA THR A 91 -7.65 -15.16 -0.14
C THR A 91 -8.76 -14.45 0.64
N LEU A 92 -9.86 -15.13 0.95
CA LEU A 92 -10.98 -14.65 1.75
C LEU A 92 -11.06 -15.41 3.07
#